data_AF-A0A7G7SRX8-F1
#
_entry.id   AF-A0A7G7SRX8-F1
#
_cell.length_a   1.000
_cell.length_b   1.000
_cell.length_c   1.000
_cell.angle_alpha   90.00
_cell.angle_beta   90.00
_cell.angle_gamma   90.00
#
_symmetry.space_group_name_H-M   'P 1'
#
loop_
_entity.id
_entity.type
_entity.pdbx_description
1 polymer ?
#
loop_
_entity_poly.entity_id
_entity_poly.type
_entity_poly.pdbx_seq_one_letter_code
_entity_poly.pdbx_strand_id
1 'polypeptide(L)'
;MPAALDREPAAYVEKADAAAIQVRAMRGEHDAALRALGFACTGEAGVHAMVVHDDAEKAEAFHALRELGLAFAAGREWCPAEVFCYLRDKGLLSGPFLCIAWTQPGRYRVEEA
;
A
#
# COMPACT_ATOMS: atom_id res chain seq x y z
N MET A 1 26.40 -8.78 1.02
CA MET A 1 25.32 -9.64 1.57
C MET A 1 24.36 -8.74 2.35
N PRO A 2 23.19 -8.33 1.84
CA PRO A 2 22.21 -7.68 2.69
C PRO A 2 21.20 -8.71 3.18
N ALA A 3 20.97 -8.67 4.49
CA ALA A 3 19.90 -9.36 5.18
C ALA A 3 18.58 -9.02 4.49
N ALA A 4 17.98 -10.00 3.81
CA ALA A 4 16.56 -9.94 3.52
C ALA A 4 15.88 -9.91 4.90
N LEU A 5 15.36 -8.76 5.30
CA LEU A 5 14.47 -8.72 6.45
C LEU A 5 13.31 -9.63 6.10
N ASP A 6 13.27 -10.79 6.75
CA ASP A 6 12.08 -11.62 6.94
C ASP A 6 11.12 -10.80 7.82
N ARG A 7 10.60 -9.72 7.23
CA ARG A 7 9.60 -8.85 7.82
C ARG A 7 8.32 -9.25 7.13
N GLU A 8 7.60 -10.20 7.71
CA GLU A 8 6.23 -10.48 7.30
C GLU A 8 5.49 -9.13 7.30
N PRO A 9 5.08 -8.61 6.13
CA PRO A 9 4.41 -7.33 6.10
C PRO A 9 3.08 -7.50 6.85
N ALA A 10 2.97 -6.85 7.99
CA ALA A 10 1.75 -6.88 8.80
C ALA A 10 0.53 -6.39 7.99
N ALA A 11 0.77 -5.53 7.01
CA ALA A 11 -0.17 -5.18 5.95
C ALA A 11 0.58 -4.69 4.70
N TYR A 12 0.01 -4.92 3.52
CA TYR A 12 0.53 -4.39 2.26
C TYR A 12 -0.59 -3.99 1.30
N VAL A 13 -0.32 -2.99 0.44
CA VAL A 13 -1.25 -2.58 -0.61
C VAL A 13 -1.13 -3.56 -1.76
N GLU A 14 -2.20 -4.32 -2.02
CA GLU A 14 -2.23 -5.36 -3.06
C GLU A 14 -2.55 -4.76 -4.42
N LYS A 15 -3.47 -3.77 -4.47
CA LYS A 15 -3.85 -3.07 -5.70
C LYS A 15 -4.10 -1.60 -5.44
N ALA A 16 -3.76 -0.77 -6.41
CA ALA A 16 -4.21 0.62 -6.44
C ALA A 16 -4.54 0.98 -7.87
N ASP A 17 -5.80 0.80 -8.23
CA ASP A 17 -6.35 1.23 -9.49
C ASP A 17 -6.57 2.75 -9.49
N ALA A 18 -6.95 3.32 -10.64
CA ALA A 18 -7.24 4.74 -10.77
C ALA A 18 -8.32 5.21 -9.78
N ALA A 19 -9.34 4.38 -9.52
CA ALA A 19 -10.52 4.72 -8.72
C ALA A 19 -10.63 3.99 -7.37
N ALA A 20 -9.72 3.06 -7.05
CA ALA A 20 -9.79 2.31 -5.80
C ALA A 20 -8.41 1.83 -5.32
N ILE A 21 -8.22 1.81 -4.01
CA ILE A 21 -7.03 1.26 -3.34
C ILE A 21 -7.46 0.04 -2.53
N GLN A 22 -6.84 -1.10 -2.77
CA GLN A 22 -7.04 -2.34 -2.03
C GLN A 22 -5.80 -2.69 -1.20
N VAL A 23 -6.02 -2.89 0.08
CA VAL A 23 -5.01 -3.15 1.10
C VAL A 23 -5.32 -4.46 1.78
N ARG A 24 -4.30 -5.29 1.94
CA ARG A 24 -4.38 -6.55 2.65
C ARG A 24 -3.60 -6.46 3.96
N ALA A 25 -4.34 -6.41 5.06
CA ALA A 25 -3.82 -6.54 6.41
C ALA A 25 -3.79 -8.00 6.83
N MET A 26 -2.58 -8.54 7.04
CA MET A 26 -2.38 -9.88 7.60
C MET A 26 -2.53 -9.88 9.13
N ARG A 27 -2.28 -8.73 9.77
CA ARG A 27 -2.47 -8.51 11.21
C ARG A 27 -3.61 -7.52 11.46
N GLY A 28 -4.55 -7.90 12.32
CA GLY A 28 -5.69 -7.07 12.73
C GLY A 28 -5.31 -5.75 13.43
N GLU A 29 -4.05 -5.56 13.80
CA GLU A 29 -3.53 -4.31 14.37
C GLU A 29 -3.69 -3.13 13.39
N HIS A 30 -3.65 -3.38 12.07
CA HIS A 30 -3.83 -2.35 11.04
C HIS A 30 -5.30 -2.21 10.59
N ASP A 31 -6.18 -3.16 10.92
CA ASP A 31 -7.61 -3.14 10.54
C ASP A 31 -8.31 -1.91 11.12
N ALA A 32 -8.08 -1.63 12.42
CA ALA A 32 -8.67 -0.49 13.10
C ALA A 32 -8.22 0.85 12.49
N ALA A 33 -6.95 0.96 12.10
CA ALA A 33 -6.41 2.14 11.46
C ALA A 33 -6.94 2.33 10.03
N LEU A 34 -6.99 1.25 9.23
CA LEU A 34 -7.56 1.27 7.88
C LEU A 34 -9.04 1.67 7.91
N ARG A 35 -9.80 1.15 8.88
CA ARG A 35 -11.20 1.51 9.08
C ARG A 35 -11.37 2.97 9.50
N ALA A 36 -10.47 3.50 10.34
CA ALA A 36 -10.45 4.91 10.73
C ALA A 36 -10.10 5.85 9.55
N LEU A 37 -9.31 5.36 8.60
CA LEU A 37 -8.97 6.06 7.36
C LEU A 37 -10.09 6.05 6.31
N GLY A 38 -11.17 5.31 6.54
CA GLY A 38 -12.29 5.21 5.60
C GLY A 38 -12.20 4.03 4.64
N PHE A 39 -11.27 3.10 4.83
CA PHE A 39 -11.28 1.86 4.06
C PHE A 39 -12.43 0.96 4.53
N ALA A 40 -13.24 0.50 3.58
CA ALA A 40 -14.27 -0.49 3.82
C ALA A 40 -13.66 -1.89 3.80
N CYS A 41 -13.99 -2.74 4.79
CA CYS A 41 -13.68 -4.16 4.71
C CYS A 41 -14.42 -4.74 3.50
N THR A 42 -13.68 -5.24 2.52
CA THR A 42 -14.25 -6.17 1.54
C THR A 42 -14.63 -7.44 2.32
N GLY A 43 -15.62 -8.22 1.90
CA GLY A 43 -16.11 -9.37 2.70
C GLY A 43 -15.07 -10.46 3.04
N GLU A 44 -13.80 -10.27 2.66
CA GLU A 44 -12.66 -11.11 2.96
C GLU A 44 -11.90 -10.59 4.21
N ALA A 45 -11.60 -11.49 5.15
CA ALA A 45 -10.97 -11.13 6.42
C ALA A 45 -9.57 -10.51 6.20
N GLY A 46 -9.38 -9.27 6.68
CA GLY A 46 -8.12 -8.54 6.52
C GLY A 46 -7.94 -7.88 5.14
N VAL A 47 -8.97 -7.83 4.29
CA VAL A 47 -8.91 -7.10 3.02
C VAL A 47 -9.79 -5.87 3.09
N HIS A 48 -9.16 -4.72 2.88
CA HIS A 48 -9.77 -3.40 2.94
C HIS A 48 -9.67 -2.72 1.59
N ALA A 49 -10.75 -2.11 1.13
CA ALA A 49 -10.77 -1.32 -0.09
C ALA A 49 -11.33 0.08 0.19
N MET A 50 -10.70 1.08 -0.40
CA MET A 50 -11.19 2.45 -0.38
C MET A 50 -11.39 2.91 -1.82
N VAL A 51 -12.56 3.47 -2.10
CA VAL A 51 -12.83 4.12 -3.39
C VAL A 51 -12.30 5.54 -3.30
N VAL A 52 -11.54 5.96 -4.30
CA VAL A 52 -10.97 7.30 -4.41
C VAL A 52 -11.53 7.94 -5.67
N HIS A 53 -12.05 9.16 -5.55
CA HIS A 53 -12.64 9.87 -6.68
C HIS A 53 -11.64 10.89 -7.24
N ASP A 54 -10.86 11.51 -6.36
CA ASP A 54 -9.85 12.51 -6.71
C ASP A 54 -8.43 12.05 -6.41
N ASP A 55 -7.46 12.59 -7.15
CA ASP A 55 -6.03 12.36 -6.90
C ASP A 55 -5.63 12.83 -5.47
N ALA A 56 -6.31 13.84 -4.92
CA ALA A 56 -6.07 14.35 -3.58
C ALA A 56 -6.49 13.35 -2.49
N GLU A 57 -7.68 12.74 -2.60
CA GLU A 57 -8.12 11.68 -1.68
C GLU A 57 -7.19 10.47 -1.76
N LYS A 58 -6.76 10.15 -2.98
CA LYS A 58 -5.75 9.11 -3.21
C LYS A 58 -4.46 9.45 -2.48
N ALA A 59 -3.98 10.68 -2.62
CA ALA A 59 -2.75 11.11 -1.99
C ALA A 59 -2.81 11.03 -0.46
N GLU A 60 -3.89 11.51 0.15
CA GLU A 60 -4.12 11.44 1.60
C GLU A 60 -4.16 9.98 2.10
N ALA A 61 -4.86 9.10 1.38
CA ALA A 61 -4.90 7.69 1.73
C ALA A 61 -3.52 7.02 1.63
N PHE A 62 -2.78 7.30 0.56
CA PHE A 62 -1.42 6.80 0.39
C PHE A 62 -0.47 7.36 1.47
N HIS A 63 -0.62 8.63 1.86
CA HIS A 63 0.14 9.23 2.95
C HIS A 63 -0.16 8.52 4.27
N ALA A 64 -1.43 8.27 4.58
CA ALA A 64 -1.82 7.59 5.80
C ALA A 64 -1.39 6.11 5.85
N LEU A 65 -1.47 5.39 4.72
CA LEU A 65 -0.94 4.03 4.60
C LEU A 65 0.57 4.00 4.84
N ARG A 66 1.30 5.01 4.35
CA ARG A 66 2.73 5.19 4.59
C ARG A 66 3.03 5.49 6.06
N GLU A 67 2.28 6.39 6.70
CA GLU A 67 2.42 6.71 8.13
C GLU A 67 2.20 5.47 9.02
N LEU A 68 1.33 4.57 8.59
CA LEU A 68 1.11 3.26 9.22
C LEU A 68 2.25 2.25 8.97
N GLY A 69 3.21 2.58 8.10
CA GLY A 69 4.34 1.71 7.76
C GLY A 69 3.97 0.57 6.82
N LEU A 70 2.90 0.71 6.02
CA LEU A 70 2.51 -0.32 5.06
C LEU A 70 3.44 -0.32 3.84
N ALA A 71 3.69 -1.52 3.33
CA ALA A 71 4.42 -1.72 2.09
C ALA A 71 3.48 -1.72 0.87
N PHE A 72 3.90 -1.09 -0.22
CA PHE A 72 3.16 -1.00 -1.47
C PHE A 72 3.64 -2.07 -2.46
N ALA A 73 2.78 -2.95 -2.95
CA ALA A 73 3.20 -4.00 -3.87
C ALA A 73 3.77 -3.44 -5.18
N ALA A 74 4.97 -3.85 -5.55
CA ALA A 74 5.50 -3.72 -6.90
C ALA A 74 5.19 -4.98 -7.70
N GLY A 75 4.60 -4.81 -8.88
CA GLY A 75 4.15 -5.88 -9.77
C GLY A 75 4.09 -5.43 -11.24
N ARG A 76 3.34 -6.16 -12.06
CA ARG A 76 3.10 -5.81 -13.47
C ARG A 76 1.70 -5.21 -13.61
N GLU A 77 1.69 -3.98 -14.15
CA GLU A 77 0.54 -3.17 -14.59
C GLU A 77 -0.17 -2.42 -13.45
N TRP A 78 -0.06 -1.08 -13.46
CA TRP A 78 -0.65 -0.11 -12.51
C TRP A 78 -0.46 -0.47 -11.03
N CYS A 79 0.80 -0.54 -10.62
CA CYS A 79 1.16 -0.88 -9.25
C CYS A 79 1.02 0.34 -8.33
N PRO A 80 0.71 0.13 -7.04
CA PRO A 80 0.64 1.21 -6.06
C PRO A 80 1.92 2.07 -5.98
N ALA A 81 3.09 1.49 -6.25
CA ALA A 81 4.34 2.24 -6.35
C ALA A 81 4.35 3.25 -7.53
N GLU A 82 3.79 2.86 -8.68
CA GLU A 82 3.72 3.68 -9.88
C GLU A 82 2.69 4.80 -9.72
N VAL A 83 1.56 4.47 -9.09
CA VAL A 83 0.54 5.43 -8.66
C VAL A 83 1.10 6.44 -7.65
N PHE A 84 1.91 5.98 -6.69
CA PHE A 84 2.58 6.87 -5.73
C PHE A 84 3.51 7.84 -6.45
N CYS A 85 4.34 7.34 -7.37
CA CYS A 85 5.24 8.17 -8.17
C CYS A 85 4.46 9.22 -8.99
N TYR A 86 3.32 8.84 -9.57
CA TYR A 86 2.44 9.76 -10.30
C TYR A 86 1.84 10.85 -9.40
N LEU A 87 1.37 10.49 -8.20
CA LEU A 87 0.85 11.46 -7.23
C LEU A 87 1.96 12.38 -6.69
N ARG A 88 3.17 11.84 -6.52
CA ARG A 88 4.36 12.60 -6.14
C ARG A 88 4.77 13.59 -7.23
N ASP A 89 4.73 13.18 -8.50
CA ASP A 89 4.99 14.04 -9.65
C ASP A 89 3.97 15.18 -9.76
N LYS A 90 2.71 14.91 -9.41
CA LYS A 90 1.66 15.92 -9.26
C LYS A 90 1.85 16.87 -8.06
N GLY A 91 2.82 16.60 -7.17
CA GLY A 91 3.06 17.39 -5.96
C GLY A 91 2.06 17.16 -4.83
N LEU A 92 1.21 16.13 -4.94
CA LEU A 92 0.22 15.78 -3.91
C LEU A 92 0.82 14.93 -2.78
N LEU A 93 1.95 14.27 -3.05
CA LEU A 93 2.66 13.41 -2.11
C LEU A 93 4.15 13.71 -2.13
N SER A 94 4.83 13.53 -1.00
CA SER A 94 6.29 13.62 -0.94
C SER A 94 6.86 12.76 0.19
N GLY A 95 8.02 12.17 -0.07
CA GLY A 95 8.77 11.35 0.88
C GLY A 95 8.90 9.88 0.47
N PRO A 96 9.79 9.15 1.16
CA PRO A 96 10.08 7.76 0.84
C PRO A 96 8.93 6.84 1.25
N PHE A 97 8.65 5.81 0.44
CA PHE A 97 7.66 4.79 0.75
C PHE A 97 8.28 3.40 0.69
N LEU A 98 7.70 2.46 1.46
CA LEU A 98 8.12 1.06 1.44
C LEU A 98 7.45 0.37 0.26
N CYS A 99 8.22 -0.22 -0.63
CA CYS A 99 7.71 -0.99 -1.75
C CYS A 99 8.07 -2.47 -1.58
N ILE A 100 7.09 -3.36 -1.72
CA ILE A 100 7.29 -4.82 -1.65
C ILE A 100 7.23 -5.44 -3.05
N ALA A 101 8.37 -5.91 -3.54
CA ALA A 101 8.47 -6.63 -4.81
C ALA A 101 8.56 -8.14 -4.56
N TRP A 102 7.62 -8.89 -5.12
CA TRP A 102 7.64 -10.36 -5.08
C TRP A 102 8.58 -10.89 -6.16
N THR A 103 9.68 -11.51 -5.75
CA THR A 103 10.67 -12.07 -6.69
C THR A 103 10.44 -13.56 -6.94
N GLN A 104 9.94 -14.28 -5.94
CA GLN A 104 9.54 -15.69 -6.02
C GLN A 104 8.34 -15.95 -5.08
N PRO A 105 7.56 -17.02 -5.30
CA PRO A 105 6.56 -17.46 -4.32
C PRO A 105 7.26 -17.72 -2.96
N GLY A 106 6.89 -16.94 -1.94
CA GLY A 106 7.50 -16.97 -0.61
C GLY A 106 8.76 -16.10 -0.42
N ARG A 107 9.24 -15.41 -1.47
CA ARG A 107 10.38 -14.48 -1.37
C ARG A 107 10.00 -13.10 -1.87
N TYR A 108 9.73 -12.22 -0.93
CA TYR A 108 9.50 -10.81 -1.16
C TYR A 108 10.73 -9.99 -0.78
N ARG A 109 10.89 -8.85 -1.43
CA ARG A 109 11.90 -7.84 -1.09
C ARG A 109 11.17 -6.55 -0.78
N VAL A 110 11.39 -6.00 0.41
CA VAL A 110 10.91 -4.66 0.77
C VAL A 110 12.06 -3.69 0.57
N GLU A 111 11.88 -2.70 -0.29
CA GLU A 111 12.85 -1.63 -0.56
C GLU A 111 12.18 -0.28 -0.25
N GLU A 112 12.94 0.71 0.22
CA GLU A 112 12.46 2.08 0.36
C GLU A 112 12.70 2.84 -0.96
N ALA A 113 11.65 3.48 -1.50
CA ALA A 113 11.64 4.18 -2.79
C ALA A 113 11.30 5.67 -2.67
#